data_AF-A0A817C123-F1
#
_entry.id   AF-A0A817C123-F1
#
_cell.length_a   1.000
_cell.length_b   1.000
_cell.length_c   1.000
_cell.angle_alpha   90.00
_cell.angle_beta   90.00
_cell.angle_gamma   90.00
#
_symmetry.space_group_name_H-M   'P 1'
#
loop_
_entity.id
_entity.type
_entity.pdbx_description
1 polymer ?
#
loop_
_entity_poly.entity_id
_entity_poly.type
_entity_poly.pdbx_seq_one_letter_code
_entity_poly.pdbx_strand_id
1 'polypeptide(L)'
;MTKTIEAVIDLCEDEDITIRKLAIKEFPTLVRASNDTLQRVIGVLIQLLQANDTSEVTQVQNSIMTIYHINPKETIGGILSEIQRSQEDLLRKRALRFLCSRIATLDETDLPKDIEEHLVKTCKDIASELDSEEFVTIIKLLSTLRSMQTLIARQELVNMIINQCHLEQGWNGVDTDRLSLVAIFMGHATSLLSKNVHSTKFVVFMLDYVIEHIDKLPLSSDDKLDLFRILAEMCPFCTEFDRPKERLAKLFNVLMTFLPEPPVESETGTNDVTPDFQFSFIECLMYGLHQLSRKYPDFLIAEENEERVKDFRLRLRYLYRGASSYTTQLKNALNGKVEGDEQDEQKKTRLIAYKICSNVQIMIRDLCRSPPSFKSNIILSWKPTEELKRSHSESDGGATTNKNGVGTNTSTASGSANTTNKRARPEKQLYRPPSGAQSGGQKNRRGGYQRY
;
A
#
# COMPACT_ATOMS: atom_id res chain seq x y z
N MET A 1 10.25 36.15 34.86
CA MET A 1 10.05 35.03 33.92
C MET A 1 9.56 35.50 32.56
N THR A 2 8.42 36.19 32.46
CA THR A 2 7.85 36.64 31.17
C THR A 2 8.83 37.48 30.35
N LYS A 3 9.44 38.51 30.96
CA LYS A 3 10.47 39.35 30.30
C LYS A 3 11.71 38.58 29.86
N THR A 4 12.07 37.52 30.60
CA THR A 4 13.23 36.67 30.29
C THR A 4 12.96 35.80 29.07
N ILE A 5 11.74 35.26 28.96
CA ILE A 5 11.31 34.48 27.79
C ILE A 5 11.25 35.36 26.54
N GLU A 6 10.71 36.57 26.67
CA GLU A 6 10.64 37.53 25.56
C GLU A 6 12.03 37.87 25.02
N ALA A 7 12.98 38.19 25.91
CA ALA A 7 14.35 38.44 25.49
C ALA A 7 15.01 37.24 24.78
N VAL A 8 14.72 36.01 25.20
CA VAL A 8 15.22 34.79 24.53
C VAL A 8 14.55 34.57 23.18
N ILE A 9 13.25 34.88 23.06
CA ILE A 9 12.52 34.83 21.79
C ILE A 9 13.10 35.85 20.81
N ASP A 10 13.39 37.08 21.24
CA ASP A 10 14.00 38.11 20.40
C ASP A 10 15.36 37.65 19.83
N LEU A 11 16.17 36.96 20.64
CA LEU A 11 17.43 36.36 20.19
C LEU A 11 17.25 35.18 19.22
N CYS A 12 16.07 34.55 19.19
CA CYS A 12 15.75 33.53 18.18
C CYS A 12 15.43 34.15 16.81
N GLU A 13 15.33 35.48 16.71
CA GLU A 13 15.12 36.20 15.45
C GLU A 13 16.41 36.90 14.96
N ASP A 14 17.54 36.70 15.65
CA ASP A 14 18.83 37.31 15.32
C ASP A 14 19.34 36.88 13.93
N GLU A 15 20.07 37.77 13.25
CA GLU A 15 20.66 37.48 11.93
C GLU A 15 21.71 36.35 12.01
N ASP A 16 22.47 36.28 13.10
CA ASP A 16 23.46 35.23 13.33
C ASP A 16 22.80 33.94 13.82
N ILE A 17 22.88 32.91 12.98
CA ILE A 17 22.40 31.56 13.29
C ILE A 17 23.00 30.96 14.56
N THR A 18 24.23 31.35 14.91
CA THR A 18 24.90 30.91 16.12
C THR A 18 24.21 31.46 17.35
N ILE A 19 23.81 32.73 17.31
CA ILE A 19 23.04 33.39 18.37
C ILE A 19 21.67 32.74 18.50
N ARG A 20 20.95 32.56 17.38
CA ARG A 20 19.65 31.87 17.39
C ARG A 20 19.74 30.47 18.01
N LYS A 21 20.72 29.67 17.61
CA LYS A 21 20.92 28.31 18.15
C LYS A 21 21.24 28.29 19.64
N LEU A 22 22.00 29.27 20.12
CA LEU A 22 22.26 29.42 21.56
C LEU A 22 20.98 29.79 22.32
N ALA A 23 20.20 30.74 21.80
CA ALA A 23 18.90 31.10 22.38
C ALA A 23 17.94 29.90 22.43
N ILE A 24 17.84 29.12 21.33
CA ILE A 24 17.03 27.90 21.27
C ILE A 24 17.45 26.87 22.32
N LYS A 25 18.75 26.77 22.61
CA LYS A 25 19.30 25.83 23.61
C LYS A 25 18.95 26.21 25.05
N GLU A 26 18.60 27.47 25.32
CA GLU A 26 18.23 27.95 26.65
C GLU A 26 16.77 27.68 27.03
N PHE A 27 15.89 27.45 26.05
CA PHE A 27 14.47 27.17 26.31
C PHE A 27 14.21 26.06 27.34
N PRO A 28 14.89 24.89 27.30
CA PRO A 28 14.71 23.87 28.33
C PRO A 28 15.10 24.34 29.74
N THR A 29 16.09 25.23 29.87
CA THR A 29 16.47 25.82 31.16
C THR A 29 15.35 26.68 31.73
N LEU A 30 14.66 27.44 30.88
CA LEU A 30 13.50 28.25 31.27
C LEU A 30 12.34 27.38 31.77
N VAL A 31 12.06 26.27 31.08
CA VAL A 31 11.01 25.32 31.50
C VAL A 31 11.34 24.66 32.83
N ARG A 32 12.62 24.31 33.08
CA ARG A 32 13.04 23.80 34.41
C ARG A 32 12.85 24.82 35.52
N ALA A 33 13.04 26.11 35.23
CA ALA A 33 12.87 27.17 36.21
C ALA A 33 11.39 27.43 36.54
N SER A 34 10.49 27.29 35.56
CA SER A 34 9.04 27.35 35.78
C SER A 34 8.26 26.59 34.71
N ASN A 35 7.47 25.62 35.16
CA ASN A 35 6.66 24.81 34.28
C ASN A 35 5.50 25.59 33.63
N ASP A 36 5.07 26.72 34.23
CA ASP A 36 4.04 27.59 33.65
C ASP A 36 4.43 28.15 32.27
N THR A 37 5.73 28.08 31.95
CA THR A 37 6.29 28.58 30.70
C THR A 37 6.27 27.53 29.59
N LEU A 38 6.01 26.25 29.91
CA LEU A 38 6.14 25.13 28.98
C LEU A 38 5.31 25.33 27.71
N GLN A 39 4.01 25.62 27.83
CA GLN A 39 3.14 25.74 26.66
C GLN A 39 3.58 26.86 25.72
N ARG A 40 4.00 28.01 26.27
CA ARG A 40 4.53 29.13 25.48
C ARG A 40 5.84 28.73 24.78
N VAL A 41 6.74 28.07 25.49
CA VAL A 41 8.03 27.61 24.92
C VAL A 41 7.82 26.57 23.83
N ILE A 42 6.92 25.60 24.03
CA ILE A 42 6.57 24.60 23.02
C ILE A 42 6.00 25.27 21.77
N GLY A 43 5.10 26.24 21.91
CA GLY A 43 4.57 27.01 20.78
C GLY A 43 5.68 27.67 19.94
N VAL A 44 6.63 28.37 20.60
CA VAL A 44 7.77 28.99 19.90
C VAL A 44 8.66 27.94 19.23
N LEU A 45 9.02 26.87 19.93
CA LEU A 45 9.87 25.82 19.36
C LEU A 45 9.23 25.14 18.15
N ILE A 46 7.92 24.92 18.16
CA ILE A 46 7.21 24.36 17.01
C ILE A 46 7.22 25.32 15.81
N GLN A 47 7.05 26.62 16.06
CA GLN A 47 7.19 27.62 15.01
C GLN A 47 8.61 27.60 14.40
N LEU A 48 9.64 27.46 15.23
CA LEU A 48 11.04 27.36 14.79
C LEU A 48 11.39 26.06 14.06
N LEU A 49 10.54 25.01 14.09
CA LEU A 49 10.73 23.81 13.24
C LEU A 49 10.59 24.11 11.74
N GLN A 50 10.07 25.29 11.39
CA GLN A 50 9.95 25.77 10.02
C GLN A 50 11.23 26.42 9.48
N ALA A 51 12.28 26.55 10.29
CA ALA A 51 13.55 27.13 9.87
C ALA A 51 14.14 26.42 8.63
N ASN A 52 14.78 27.21 7.76
CA ASN A 52 15.39 26.69 6.52
C ASN A 52 16.71 25.97 6.79
N ASP A 53 17.45 26.37 7.81
CA ASP A 53 18.73 25.75 8.16
C ASP A 53 18.53 24.43 8.91
N THR A 54 19.16 23.36 8.40
CA THR A 54 18.99 22.02 8.97
C THR A 54 19.65 21.90 10.35
N SER A 55 20.73 22.63 10.61
CA SER A 55 21.42 22.58 11.90
C SER A 55 20.63 23.32 12.99
N GLU A 56 19.91 24.38 12.61
CA GLU A 56 18.97 25.11 13.47
C GLU A 56 17.76 24.24 13.79
N VAL A 57 17.11 23.63 12.79
CA VAL A 57 16.01 22.67 13.01
C VAL A 57 16.45 21.52 13.93
N THR A 58 17.66 21.00 13.75
CA THR A 58 18.20 19.94 14.63
C THR A 58 18.33 20.44 16.07
N GLN A 59 18.77 21.68 16.27
CA GLN A 59 18.86 22.29 17.60
C GLN A 59 17.47 22.45 18.24
N VAL A 60 16.48 22.90 17.48
CA VAL A 60 15.07 22.97 17.93
C VAL A 60 14.57 21.60 18.38
N GLN A 61 14.77 20.57 17.55
CA GLN A 61 14.36 19.20 17.88
C GLN A 61 15.01 18.68 19.16
N ASN A 62 16.29 18.99 19.39
CA ASN A 62 16.99 18.61 20.62
C ASN A 62 16.48 19.37 21.85
N SER A 63 16.13 20.66 21.70
CA SER A 63 15.49 21.43 22.77
C SER A 63 14.11 20.87 23.12
N ILE A 64 13.28 20.53 22.13
CA ILE A 64 11.97 19.88 22.37
C ILE A 64 12.17 18.53 23.07
N MET A 65 13.13 17.69 22.64
CA MET A 65 13.41 16.42 23.32
C MET A 65 13.89 16.62 24.77
N THR A 66 14.67 17.65 25.03
CA THR A 66 15.10 17.98 26.41
C THR A 66 13.90 18.34 27.27
N ILE A 67 12.92 19.08 26.72
CA ILE A 67 11.67 19.42 27.42
C ILE A 67 10.78 18.20 27.59
N TYR A 68 10.71 17.33 26.58
CA TYR A 68 10.01 16.05 26.66
C TYR A 68 10.50 15.23 27.85
N HIS A 69 11.80 15.09 28.06
CA HIS A 69 12.33 14.35 29.22
C HIS A 69 12.03 15.01 30.59
N ILE A 70 11.61 16.28 30.62
CA ILE A 70 11.15 16.96 31.84
C ILE A 70 9.67 16.66 32.06
N ASN A 71 8.82 16.96 31.06
CA ASN A 71 7.37 16.81 31.12
C ASN A 71 6.83 16.19 29.82
N PRO A 72 6.85 14.85 29.69
CA PRO A 72 6.52 14.16 28.44
C PRO A 72 5.09 14.41 27.96
N LYS A 73 4.11 14.25 28.86
CA LYS A 73 2.68 14.39 28.54
C LYS A 73 2.32 15.80 28.12
N GLU A 74 2.77 16.81 28.87
CA GLU A 74 2.50 18.21 28.55
C GLU A 74 3.20 18.64 27.25
N THR A 75 4.38 18.09 26.96
CA THR A 75 5.09 18.34 25.69
C THR A 75 4.30 17.77 24.51
N ILE A 76 3.86 16.50 24.59
CA ILE A 76 3.02 15.88 23.55
C ILE A 76 1.71 16.66 23.37
N GLY A 77 1.04 16.98 24.47
CA GLY A 77 -0.20 17.76 24.46
C GLY A 77 -0.02 19.14 23.84
N GLY A 78 1.06 19.84 24.17
CA GLY A 78 1.40 21.14 23.58
C GLY A 78 1.65 21.04 22.07
N ILE A 79 2.37 20.01 21.62
CA ILE A 79 2.61 19.81 20.18
C ILE A 79 1.32 19.55 19.41
N LEU A 80 0.47 18.67 19.91
CA LEU A 80 -0.80 18.33 19.26
C LEU A 80 -1.80 19.49 19.32
N SER A 81 -1.80 20.29 20.38
CA SER A 81 -2.61 21.50 20.49
C SER A 81 -2.21 22.56 19.46
N GLU A 82 -0.91 22.73 19.21
CA GLU A 82 -0.43 23.64 18.17
C GLU A 82 -0.76 23.14 16.75
N ILE A 83 -0.74 21.83 16.52
CA ILE A 83 -1.22 21.24 15.24
C ILE A 83 -2.71 21.55 15.05
N GLN A 84 -3.53 21.38 16.09
CA GLN A 84 -4.97 21.61 16.03
C GLN A 84 -5.32 23.09 15.82
N ARG A 85 -4.63 23.99 16.53
CA ARG A 85 -4.92 25.44 16.54
C ARG A 85 -4.34 26.18 15.33
N SER A 86 -3.20 25.74 14.80
CA SER A 86 -2.50 26.45 13.74
C SER A 86 -3.24 26.36 12.40
N GLN A 87 -3.22 27.46 11.65
CA GLN A 87 -3.66 27.54 10.26
C GLN A 87 -2.49 27.43 9.28
N GLU A 88 -1.26 27.29 9.76
CA GLU A 88 -0.06 27.20 8.94
C GLU A 88 0.25 25.74 8.56
N ASP A 89 0.00 25.36 7.31
CA ASP A 89 0.24 24.00 6.80
C ASP A 89 1.67 23.51 7.02
N LEU A 90 2.68 24.38 6.78
CA LEU A 90 4.08 23.99 6.93
C LEU A 90 4.42 23.66 8.39
N LEU A 91 3.92 24.47 9.34
CA LEU A 91 4.06 24.23 10.77
C LEU A 91 3.48 22.88 11.15
N ARG A 92 2.22 22.63 10.78
CA ARG A 92 1.49 21.38 11.09
C ARG A 92 2.23 20.15 10.54
N LYS A 93 2.66 20.20 9.28
CA LYS A 93 3.45 19.14 8.65
C LYS A 93 4.79 18.89 9.33
N ARG A 94 5.48 19.94 9.79
CA ARG A 94 6.77 19.83 10.51
C ARG A 94 6.59 19.25 11.91
N ALA A 95 5.54 19.66 12.64
CA ALA A 95 5.20 19.14 13.95
C ALA A 95 4.81 17.65 13.89
N LEU A 96 3.95 17.25 12.96
CA LEU A 96 3.60 15.84 12.73
C LEU A 96 4.84 15.01 12.38
N ARG A 97 5.73 15.53 11.51
CA ARG A 97 6.98 14.85 11.17
C ARG A 97 7.90 14.69 12.38
N PHE A 98 7.96 15.68 13.26
CA PHE A 98 8.72 15.58 14.51
C PHE A 98 8.18 14.43 15.37
N LEU A 99 6.86 14.37 15.59
CA LEU A 99 6.24 13.28 16.35
C LEU A 99 6.57 11.91 15.75
N CYS A 100 6.44 11.74 14.43
CA CYS A 100 6.74 10.48 13.75
C CYS A 100 8.22 10.06 13.84
N SER A 101 9.16 11.02 13.80
CA SER A 101 10.59 10.73 13.65
C SER A 101 11.40 10.80 14.94
N ARG A 102 10.86 11.42 15.99
CA ARG A 102 11.56 11.64 17.27
C ARG A 102 10.83 11.03 18.44
N ILE A 103 9.50 11.06 18.47
CA ILE A 103 8.70 10.52 19.58
C ILE A 103 8.27 9.07 19.32
N ALA A 104 7.67 8.79 18.17
CA ALA A 104 7.14 7.45 17.85
C ALA A 104 8.23 6.38 17.63
N THR A 105 9.50 6.79 17.56
CA THR A 105 10.68 5.92 17.40
C THR A 105 11.40 5.63 18.72
N LEU A 106 10.95 6.21 19.84
CA LEU A 106 11.53 5.98 21.16
C LEU A 106 11.29 4.53 21.61
N ASP A 107 12.18 4.04 22.46
CA ASP A 107 12.06 2.71 23.05
C ASP A 107 11.16 2.70 24.29
N GLU A 108 11.08 1.57 24.99
CA GLU A 108 10.26 1.47 26.20
C GLU A 108 10.71 2.36 27.36
N THR A 109 12.00 2.67 27.40
CA THR A 109 12.60 3.48 28.45
C THR A 109 12.13 4.93 28.32
N ASP A 110 12.16 5.44 27.09
CA ASP A 110 11.86 6.84 26.79
C ASP A 110 10.39 7.09 26.42
N LEU A 111 9.64 6.05 26.01
CA LEU A 111 8.20 6.09 25.80
C LEU A 111 7.50 4.96 26.59
N PRO A 112 7.40 5.10 27.92
CA PRO A 112 6.64 4.18 28.76
C PRO A 112 5.16 4.10 28.37
N LYS A 113 4.52 3.00 28.76
CA LYS A 113 3.13 2.69 28.40
C LYS A 113 2.14 3.83 28.70
N ASP A 114 2.24 4.48 29.85
CA ASP A 114 1.30 5.55 30.24
C ASP A 114 1.47 6.84 29.41
N ILE A 115 2.67 7.06 28.87
CA ILE A 115 2.98 8.18 27.97
C ILE A 115 2.55 7.83 26.55
N GLU A 116 2.81 6.60 26.11
CA GLU A 116 2.34 6.07 24.82
C GLU A 116 0.80 6.10 24.74
N GLU A 117 0.10 5.69 25.80
CA GLU A 117 -1.36 5.77 25.90
C GLU A 117 -1.88 7.22 25.84
N HIS A 118 -1.15 8.16 26.46
CA HIS A 118 -1.48 9.58 26.36
C HIS A 118 -1.30 10.10 24.93
N LEU A 119 -0.21 9.74 24.25
CA LEU A 119 0.00 10.08 22.83
C LEU A 119 -1.13 9.54 21.96
N VAL A 120 -1.48 8.26 22.12
CA VAL A 120 -2.57 7.62 21.38
C VAL A 120 -3.89 8.38 21.59
N LYS A 121 -4.23 8.69 22.85
CA LYS A 121 -5.45 9.41 23.19
C LYS A 121 -5.50 10.78 22.51
N THR A 122 -4.47 11.60 22.71
CA THR A 122 -4.46 12.98 22.17
C THR A 122 -4.46 13.00 20.64
N CYS A 123 -3.78 12.04 19.98
CA CYS A 123 -3.85 11.90 18.52
C CYS A 123 -5.25 11.53 18.03
N LYS A 124 -5.99 10.67 18.77
CA LYS A 124 -7.38 10.32 18.43
C LYS A 124 -8.31 11.52 18.60
N ASP A 125 -8.13 12.29 19.67
CA ASP A 125 -8.97 13.45 20.00
C ASP A 125 -8.93 14.51 18.88
N ILE A 126 -7.76 14.74 18.27
CA ILE A 126 -7.63 15.73 17.18
C ILE A 126 -7.95 15.16 15.78
N ALA A 127 -8.02 13.83 15.62
CA ALA A 127 -8.01 13.19 14.30
C ALA A 127 -9.15 13.62 13.37
N SER A 128 -10.34 13.89 13.91
CA SER A 128 -11.51 14.32 13.13
C SER A 128 -11.42 15.76 12.60
N GLU A 129 -10.53 16.58 13.13
CA GLU A 129 -10.35 17.99 12.76
C GLU A 129 -9.20 18.21 11.77
N LEU A 130 -8.45 17.14 11.47
CA LEU A 130 -7.32 17.19 10.55
C LEU A 130 -7.77 17.02 9.09
N ASP A 131 -6.96 17.54 8.19
CA ASP A 131 -7.14 17.26 6.77
C ASP A 131 -6.81 15.79 6.43
N SER A 132 -7.05 15.39 5.19
CA SER A 132 -6.82 14.02 4.73
C SER A 132 -5.35 13.57 4.77
N GLU A 133 -4.40 14.45 4.48
CA GLU A 133 -2.95 14.13 4.44
C GLU A 133 -2.41 13.97 5.87
N GLU A 134 -2.85 14.85 6.77
CA GLU A 134 -2.50 14.87 8.18
C GLU A 134 -3.12 13.71 8.93
N PHE A 135 -4.40 13.42 8.67
CA PHE A 135 -5.08 12.24 9.21
C PHE A 135 -4.32 10.96 8.84
N VAL A 136 -3.92 10.81 7.57
CA VAL A 136 -3.07 9.69 7.12
C VAL A 136 -1.75 9.64 7.89
N THR A 137 -1.16 10.79 8.18
CA THR A 137 0.09 10.88 8.95
C THR A 137 -0.11 10.44 10.40
N ILE A 138 -1.22 10.83 11.05
CA ILE A 138 -1.60 10.34 12.38
C ILE A 138 -1.85 8.83 12.38
N ILE A 139 -2.58 8.28 11.40
CA ILE A 139 -2.78 6.83 11.30
C ILE A 139 -1.45 6.10 11.16
N LYS A 140 -0.52 6.61 10.34
CA LYS A 140 0.84 6.05 10.21
C LYS A 140 1.58 6.10 11.54
N LEU A 141 1.58 7.24 12.23
CA LEU A 141 2.18 7.40 13.55
C LEU A 141 1.62 6.38 14.54
N LEU A 142 0.30 6.32 14.68
CA LEU A 142 -0.35 5.39 15.60
C LEU A 142 -0.01 3.94 15.25
N SER A 143 0.06 3.60 13.95
CA SER A 143 0.41 2.26 13.50
C SER A 143 1.86 1.84 13.76
N THR A 144 2.76 2.73 14.21
CA THR A 144 4.12 2.35 14.64
C THR A 144 4.22 2.11 16.15
N LEU A 145 3.22 2.55 16.92
CA LEU A 145 3.20 2.40 18.37
C LEU A 145 2.92 0.95 18.77
N ARG A 146 3.50 0.50 19.89
CA ARG A 146 3.46 -0.90 20.34
C ARG A 146 2.07 -1.28 20.85
N SER A 147 1.46 -0.38 21.63
CA SER A 147 0.08 -0.47 22.12
C SER A 147 -0.93 -0.64 20.97
N MET A 148 -0.62 -0.10 19.79
CA MET A 148 -1.46 -0.12 18.60
C MET A 148 -1.23 -1.33 17.67
N GLN A 149 -0.31 -2.25 18.00
CA GLN A 149 -0.08 -3.47 17.21
C GLN A 149 -1.08 -4.60 17.50
N THR A 150 -1.80 -4.52 18.62
CA THR A 150 -2.78 -5.54 19.02
C THR A 150 -3.93 -5.65 18.02
N LEU A 151 -4.59 -6.81 17.95
CA LEU A 151 -5.71 -7.03 17.03
C LEU A 151 -6.84 -6.01 17.23
N ILE A 152 -7.16 -5.71 18.50
CA ILE A 152 -8.23 -4.78 18.87
C ILE A 152 -7.84 -3.35 18.45
N ALA A 153 -6.62 -2.92 18.76
CA ALA A 153 -6.18 -1.57 18.42
C ALA A 153 -6.01 -1.36 16.90
N ARG A 154 -5.56 -2.38 16.16
CA ARG A 154 -5.53 -2.31 14.68
C ARG A 154 -6.93 -2.23 14.08
N GLN A 155 -7.90 -2.98 14.62
CA GLN A 155 -9.29 -2.86 14.20
C GLN A 155 -9.87 -1.47 14.53
N GLU A 156 -9.48 -0.88 15.66
CA GLU A 156 -9.84 0.49 16.00
C GLU A 156 -9.29 1.50 14.99
N LEU A 157 -8.01 1.37 14.57
CA LEU A 157 -7.45 2.21 13.50
C LEU A 157 -8.19 2.05 12.18
N VAL A 158 -8.53 0.83 11.79
CA VAL A 158 -9.35 0.57 10.59
C VAL A 158 -10.71 1.25 10.71
N ASN A 159 -11.35 1.20 11.89
CA ASN A 159 -12.63 1.86 12.12
C ASN A 159 -12.51 3.39 12.05
N MET A 160 -11.43 3.99 12.55
CA MET A 160 -11.17 5.42 12.38
C MET A 160 -11.11 5.80 10.90
N ILE A 161 -10.39 5.03 10.08
CA ILE A 161 -10.30 5.25 8.63
C ILE A 161 -11.69 5.12 7.97
N ILE A 162 -12.45 4.08 8.33
CA ILE A 162 -13.82 3.87 7.82
C ILE A 162 -14.73 5.06 8.15
N ASN A 163 -14.65 5.57 9.38
CA ASN A 163 -15.45 6.71 9.81
C ASN A 163 -15.10 7.97 9.00
N GLN A 164 -13.81 8.20 8.75
CA GLN A 164 -13.32 9.32 7.93
C GLN A 164 -13.78 9.22 6.46
N CYS A 165 -13.99 7.99 5.95
CA CYS A 165 -14.50 7.78 4.59
C CYS A 165 -16.01 8.04 4.44
N HIS A 166 -16.76 8.09 5.55
CA HIS A 166 -18.22 8.17 5.55
C HIS A 166 -18.91 7.19 4.58
N LEU A 167 -18.49 5.91 4.60
CA LEU A 167 -18.97 4.89 3.64
C LEU A 167 -20.49 4.69 3.68
N GLU A 168 -21.12 4.99 4.81
CA GLU A 168 -22.57 4.87 5.03
C GLU A 168 -23.40 5.83 4.16
N GLN A 169 -22.80 6.94 3.73
CA GLN A 169 -23.46 7.89 2.81
C GLN A 169 -23.56 7.33 1.38
N GLY A 170 -22.98 6.16 1.11
CA GLY A 170 -22.88 5.60 -0.24
C GLY A 170 -22.08 6.50 -1.18
N TRP A 171 -22.13 6.21 -2.48
CA TRP A 171 -21.48 7.03 -3.50
C TRP A 171 -22.35 7.14 -4.76
N ASN A 172 -22.43 8.34 -5.32
CA ASN A 172 -23.39 8.71 -6.36
C ASN A 172 -22.88 8.53 -7.81
N GLY A 173 -21.65 8.04 -7.99
CA GLY A 173 -21.06 7.80 -9.32
C GLY A 173 -20.45 9.03 -10.00
N VAL A 174 -20.54 10.22 -9.40
CA VAL A 174 -20.10 11.48 -10.02
C VAL A 174 -18.86 12.05 -9.34
N ASP A 175 -18.78 11.94 -8.02
CA ASP A 175 -17.70 12.53 -7.21
C ASP A 175 -16.42 11.68 -7.24
N THR A 176 -15.55 11.95 -8.22
CA THR A 176 -14.25 11.28 -8.38
C THR A 176 -13.24 11.65 -7.31
N ASP A 177 -13.34 12.85 -6.74
CA ASP A 177 -12.40 13.33 -5.73
C ASP A 177 -12.62 12.57 -4.41
N ARG A 178 -13.89 12.40 -4.03
CA ARG A 178 -14.25 11.54 -2.90
C ARG A 178 -13.84 10.09 -3.13
N LEU A 179 -14.05 9.55 -4.32
CA LEU A 179 -13.63 8.18 -4.63
C LEU A 179 -12.11 8.02 -4.52
N SER A 180 -11.35 9.00 -5.01
CA SER A 180 -9.88 9.02 -4.92
C SER A 180 -9.42 9.09 -3.47
N LEU A 181 -10.08 9.92 -2.64
CA LEU A 181 -9.81 10.01 -1.21
C LEU A 181 -10.10 8.67 -0.49
N VAL A 182 -11.24 8.03 -0.77
CA VAL A 182 -11.57 6.71 -0.22
C VAL A 182 -10.54 5.67 -0.65
N ALA A 183 -10.07 5.70 -1.90
CA ALA A 183 -9.02 4.80 -2.37
C ALA A 183 -7.70 4.98 -1.62
N ILE A 184 -7.29 6.23 -1.34
CA ILE A 184 -6.10 6.54 -0.52
C ILE A 184 -6.25 5.95 0.89
N PHE A 185 -7.40 6.19 1.53
CA PHE A 185 -7.69 5.67 2.86
C PHE A 185 -7.74 4.14 2.91
N MET A 186 -8.36 3.50 1.93
CA MET A 186 -8.33 2.05 1.77
C MET A 186 -6.89 1.55 1.60
N GLY A 187 -6.09 2.20 0.77
CA GLY A 187 -4.66 1.90 0.60
C GLY A 187 -3.91 1.91 1.93
N HIS A 188 -4.16 2.89 2.80
CA HIS A 188 -3.57 2.95 4.14
C HIS A 188 -4.11 1.89 5.10
N ALA A 189 -5.39 1.52 4.98
CA ALA A 189 -5.96 0.46 5.78
C ALA A 189 -5.34 -0.92 5.47
N THR A 190 -4.87 -1.17 4.24
CA THR A 190 -4.36 -2.49 3.82
C THR A 190 -3.29 -3.06 4.75
N SER A 191 -2.37 -2.23 5.27
CA SER A 191 -1.29 -2.67 6.16
C SER A 191 -1.74 -3.04 7.57
N LEU A 192 -2.96 -2.64 7.97
CA LEU A 192 -3.52 -2.92 9.29
C LEU A 192 -4.29 -4.25 9.33
N LEU A 193 -4.73 -4.73 8.17
CA LEU A 193 -5.62 -5.89 8.04
C LEU A 193 -4.91 -7.21 8.35
N SER A 194 -5.70 -8.18 8.77
CA SER A 194 -5.27 -9.56 8.98
C SER A 194 -6.49 -10.47 9.03
N LYS A 195 -6.29 -11.77 9.24
CA LYS A 195 -7.39 -12.73 9.41
C LYS A 195 -8.41 -12.34 10.50
N ASN A 196 -8.01 -11.51 11.47
CA ASN A 196 -8.83 -11.06 12.59
C ASN A 196 -9.08 -9.53 12.59
N VAL A 197 -8.60 -8.82 11.57
CA VAL A 197 -8.80 -7.36 11.40
C VAL A 197 -9.37 -7.15 10.01
N HIS A 198 -10.64 -6.80 9.93
CA HIS A 198 -11.48 -7.09 8.79
C HIS A 198 -11.71 -5.90 7.86
N SER A 199 -11.86 -6.19 6.57
CA SER A 199 -12.09 -5.21 5.49
C SER A 199 -13.54 -5.11 5.01
N THR A 200 -14.43 -5.99 5.46
CA THR A 200 -15.79 -5.59 5.89
C THR A 200 -16.52 -4.59 4.99
N LYS A 201 -16.67 -3.41 5.60
CA LYS A 201 -17.34 -2.24 5.07
C LYS A 201 -16.69 -1.70 3.79
N PHE A 202 -15.37 -1.80 3.63
CA PHE A 202 -14.68 -1.38 2.40
C PHE A 202 -15.02 -2.26 1.21
N VAL A 203 -15.01 -3.58 1.39
CA VAL A 203 -15.35 -4.51 0.30
C VAL A 203 -16.82 -4.32 -0.11
N VAL A 204 -17.72 -4.21 0.87
CA VAL A 204 -19.13 -3.93 0.61
C VAL A 204 -19.32 -2.61 -0.16
N PHE A 205 -18.67 -1.53 0.27
CA PHE A 205 -18.72 -0.25 -0.43
C PHE A 205 -18.25 -0.34 -1.89
N MET A 206 -17.11 -1.01 -2.11
CA MET A 206 -16.57 -1.21 -3.47
C MET A 206 -17.54 -1.99 -4.35
N LEU A 207 -18.11 -3.09 -3.84
CA LEU A 207 -19.05 -3.92 -4.60
C LEU A 207 -20.36 -3.18 -4.90
N ASP A 208 -20.90 -2.44 -3.93
CA ASP A 208 -22.21 -1.81 -4.07
C ASP A 208 -22.18 -0.54 -4.94
N TYR A 209 -21.12 0.26 -4.83
CA TYR A 209 -21.10 1.59 -5.46
C TYR A 209 -20.08 1.73 -6.59
N VAL A 210 -18.92 1.08 -6.49
CA VAL A 210 -17.79 1.31 -7.41
C VAL A 210 -17.78 0.30 -8.56
N ILE A 211 -17.82 -1.00 -8.25
CA ILE A 211 -17.71 -2.08 -9.25
C ILE A 211 -18.83 -2.01 -10.28
N GLU A 212 -20.07 -1.83 -9.84
CA GLU A 212 -21.23 -1.76 -10.74
C GLU A 212 -21.16 -0.63 -11.78
N HIS A 213 -20.43 0.45 -11.46
CA HIS A 213 -20.36 1.66 -12.27
C HIS A 213 -18.99 1.88 -12.92
N ILE A 214 -18.01 1.00 -12.70
CA ILE A 214 -16.58 1.22 -13.02
C ILE A 214 -16.33 1.62 -14.48
N ASP A 215 -17.11 1.09 -15.42
CA ASP A 215 -16.96 1.40 -16.85
C ASP A 215 -17.42 2.82 -17.19
N LYS A 216 -18.42 3.33 -16.47
CA LYS A 216 -19.00 4.67 -16.67
C LYS A 216 -18.20 5.78 -16.00
N LEU A 217 -17.24 5.44 -15.14
CA LEU A 217 -16.46 6.43 -14.41
C LEU A 217 -15.44 7.12 -15.31
N PRO A 218 -15.27 8.44 -15.19
CA PRO A 218 -14.28 9.21 -15.94
C PRO A 218 -12.86 9.02 -15.36
N LEU A 219 -12.47 7.76 -15.12
CA LEU A 219 -11.18 7.36 -14.58
C LEU A 219 -10.29 6.82 -15.70
N SER A 220 -8.98 7.04 -15.58
CA SER A 220 -8.01 6.42 -16.48
C SER A 220 -8.00 4.90 -16.29
N SER A 221 -7.44 4.17 -17.26
CA SER A 221 -7.24 2.73 -17.14
C SER A 221 -6.39 2.38 -15.91
N ASP A 222 -5.40 3.20 -15.58
CA ASP A 222 -4.49 2.94 -14.45
C ASP A 222 -5.20 3.15 -13.11
N ASP A 223 -6.02 4.19 -12.98
CA ASP A 223 -6.81 4.45 -11.76
C ASP A 223 -7.82 3.32 -11.51
N LYS A 224 -8.48 2.82 -12.57
CA LYS A 224 -9.38 1.66 -12.47
C LYS A 224 -8.63 0.41 -12.00
N LEU A 225 -7.43 0.17 -12.54
CA LEU A 225 -6.60 -0.95 -12.13
C LEU A 225 -6.18 -0.83 -10.65
N ASP A 226 -5.82 0.36 -10.19
CA ASP A 226 -5.45 0.58 -8.79
C ASP A 226 -6.62 0.39 -7.83
N LEU A 227 -7.84 0.79 -8.20
CA LEU A 227 -9.06 0.44 -7.45
C LEU A 227 -9.26 -1.08 -7.35
N PHE A 228 -9.05 -1.82 -8.44
CA PHE A 228 -9.13 -3.28 -8.44
C PHE A 228 -8.02 -3.93 -7.62
N ARG A 229 -6.80 -3.39 -7.62
CA ARG A 229 -5.71 -3.86 -6.75
C ARG A 229 -6.07 -3.71 -5.28
N ILE A 230 -6.57 -2.54 -4.89
CA ILE A 230 -7.02 -2.27 -3.52
C ILE A 230 -8.12 -3.25 -3.13
N LEU A 231 -9.14 -3.44 -3.99
CA LEU A 231 -10.20 -4.42 -3.73
C LEU A 231 -9.65 -5.84 -3.56
N ALA A 232 -8.74 -6.26 -4.43
CA ALA A 232 -8.12 -7.59 -4.37
C ALA A 232 -7.36 -7.79 -3.06
N GLU A 233 -6.63 -6.79 -2.57
CA GLU A 233 -5.94 -6.84 -1.27
C GLU A 233 -6.89 -6.90 -0.07
N MET A 234 -8.08 -6.30 -0.20
CA MET A 234 -9.08 -6.28 0.85
C MET A 234 -9.84 -7.61 0.96
N CYS A 235 -10.12 -8.28 -0.16
CA CYS A 235 -11.00 -9.47 -0.21
C CYS A 235 -10.62 -10.61 0.76
N PRO A 236 -9.34 -11.00 0.96
CA PRO A 236 -8.96 -12.05 1.91
C PRO A 236 -9.42 -11.80 3.35
N PHE A 237 -9.54 -10.52 3.74
CA PHE A 237 -9.87 -10.10 5.10
C PHE A 237 -11.35 -9.71 5.27
N CYS A 238 -12.16 -9.88 4.23
CA CYS A 238 -13.59 -9.56 4.27
C CYS A 238 -14.37 -10.69 4.93
N THR A 239 -15.09 -10.43 6.02
CA THR A 239 -15.95 -11.43 6.71
C THR A 239 -17.26 -11.65 5.96
N GLU A 240 -18.19 -12.37 6.60
CA GLU A 240 -19.57 -12.45 6.13
C GLU A 240 -20.22 -11.05 6.01
N PHE A 241 -21.10 -10.89 5.03
CA PHE A 241 -21.83 -9.67 4.69
C PHE A 241 -23.17 -10.00 4.02
N ASP A 242 -24.12 -9.07 4.09
CA ASP A 242 -25.48 -9.27 3.56
C ASP A 242 -25.53 -9.42 2.04
N ARG A 243 -26.58 -10.04 1.52
CA ARG A 243 -26.83 -10.15 0.06
C ARG A 243 -25.59 -10.63 -0.74
N PRO A 244 -24.93 -11.73 -0.34
CA PRO A 244 -23.69 -12.17 -0.98
C PRO A 244 -23.88 -12.53 -2.45
N LYS A 245 -25.04 -13.12 -2.82
CA LYS A 245 -25.36 -13.47 -4.21
C LYS A 245 -25.38 -12.25 -5.13
N GLU A 246 -26.04 -11.17 -4.70
CA GLU A 246 -26.16 -9.92 -5.48
C GLU A 246 -24.78 -9.25 -5.66
N ARG A 247 -24.05 -9.09 -4.55
CA ARG A 247 -22.73 -8.43 -4.56
C ARG A 247 -21.68 -9.21 -5.34
N LEU A 248 -21.68 -10.54 -5.24
CA LEU A 248 -20.82 -11.41 -6.06
C LEU A 248 -21.21 -11.35 -7.53
N ALA A 249 -22.50 -11.24 -7.86
CA ALA A 249 -22.95 -11.08 -9.25
C ALA A 249 -22.38 -9.80 -9.88
N LYS A 250 -22.32 -8.69 -9.14
CA LYS A 250 -21.70 -7.44 -9.63
C LYS A 250 -20.22 -7.65 -10.01
N LEU A 251 -19.44 -8.25 -9.12
CA LEU A 251 -18.02 -8.55 -9.37
C LEU A 251 -17.85 -9.53 -10.54
N PHE A 252 -18.68 -10.57 -10.58
CA PHE A 252 -18.67 -11.57 -11.64
C PHE A 252 -18.99 -10.94 -13.00
N ASN A 253 -20.02 -10.11 -13.10
CA ASN A 253 -20.44 -9.47 -14.34
C ASN A 253 -19.35 -8.55 -14.89
N VAL A 254 -18.68 -7.79 -14.02
CA VAL A 254 -17.52 -6.97 -14.41
C VAL A 254 -16.37 -7.87 -14.89
N LEU A 255 -16.05 -8.95 -14.19
CA LEU A 255 -15.02 -9.89 -14.67
C LEU A 255 -15.35 -10.43 -16.07
N MET A 256 -16.62 -10.74 -16.35
CA MET A 256 -17.04 -11.26 -17.66
C MET A 256 -16.81 -10.28 -18.81
N THR A 257 -16.80 -8.95 -18.57
CA THR A 257 -16.48 -7.96 -19.62
C THR A 257 -15.01 -8.01 -20.05
N PHE A 258 -14.12 -8.48 -19.18
CA PHE A 258 -12.70 -8.67 -19.46
C PHE A 258 -12.38 -10.08 -20.02
N LEU A 259 -13.36 -10.97 -20.11
CA LEU A 259 -13.19 -12.33 -20.61
C LEU A 259 -13.78 -12.45 -22.03
N PRO A 260 -12.95 -12.47 -23.09
CA PRO A 260 -13.45 -12.59 -24.45
C PRO A 260 -14.10 -13.95 -24.70
N GLU A 261 -15.06 -13.97 -25.62
CA GLU A 261 -15.63 -15.20 -26.13
C GLU A 261 -14.59 -15.96 -26.96
N PRO A 262 -14.54 -17.30 -26.86
CA PRO A 262 -13.72 -18.08 -27.78
C PRO A 262 -14.18 -17.83 -29.22
N PRO A 263 -13.26 -17.66 -30.18
CA PRO A 263 -13.63 -17.49 -31.58
C PRO A 263 -14.41 -18.72 -32.05
N VAL A 264 -15.48 -18.48 -32.81
CA VAL A 264 -16.19 -19.54 -33.52
C VAL A 264 -15.24 -20.09 -34.57
N GLU A 265 -15.04 -21.41 -34.61
CA GLU A 265 -14.20 -22.06 -35.62
C GLU A 265 -14.78 -21.81 -37.02
N SER A 266 -14.35 -20.75 -37.71
CA SER A 266 -14.65 -20.56 -39.12
C SER A 266 -13.73 -21.48 -39.94
N GLU A 267 -14.32 -22.27 -40.84
CA GLU A 267 -13.65 -23.26 -41.71
C GLU A 267 -12.50 -22.68 -42.58
N THR A 268 -12.40 -21.36 -42.67
CA THR A 268 -11.24 -20.67 -43.24
C THR A 268 -10.28 -20.29 -42.12
N GLY A 269 -9.15 -21.02 -42.04
CA GLY A 269 -8.06 -20.86 -41.06
C GLY A 269 -7.29 -19.54 -41.10
N THR A 270 -8.01 -18.43 -41.17
CA THR A 270 -7.48 -17.07 -41.08
C THR A 270 -8.32 -16.31 -40.07
N ASN A 271 -7.87 -16.31 -38.81
CA ASN A 271 -7.76 -15.14 -37.94
C ASN A 271 -7.24 -15.59 -36.57
N ASP A 272 -5.95 -15.93 -36.53
CA ASP A 272 -5.18 -16.22 -35.32
C ASP A 272 -4.83 -14.92 -34.57
N VAL A 273 -5.80 -14.01 -34.43
CA VAL A 273 -5.64 -12.80 -33.62
C VAL A 273 -5.87 -13.25 -32.18
N THR A 274 -4.79 -13.56 -31.48
CA THR A 274 -4.83 -13.71 -30.02
C THR A 274 -5.40 -12.41 -29.45
N PRO A 275 -6.56 -12.45 -28.77
CA PRO A 275 -7.15 -11.24 -28.22
C PRO A 275 -6.21 -10.63 -27.19
N ASP A 276 -6.21 -9.31 -27.13
CA ASP A 276 -5.41 -8.58 -26.16
C ASP A 276 -6.03 -8.73 -24.77
N PHE A 277 -5.49 -9.67 -24.00
CA PHE A 277 -5.97 -9.95 -22.65
C PHE A 277 -5.43 -8.92 -21.67
N GLN A 278 -6.32 -8.24 -20.97
CA GLN A 278 -5.98 -7.33 -19.87
C GLN A 278 -5.67 -8.12 -18.58
N PHE A 279 -4.59 -8.92 -18.61
CA PHE A 279 -4.26 -9.86 -17.53
C PHE A 279 -4.16 -9.22 -16.14
N SER A 280 -3.70 -7.98 -16.02
CA SER A 280 -3.63 -7.25 -14.74
C SER A 280 -5.01 -7.04 -14.12
N PHE A 281 -6.00 -6.66 -14.93
CA PHE A 281 -7.39 -6.47 -14.50
C PHE A 281 -8.02 -7.82 -14.12
N ILE A 282 -7.82 -8.82 -14.99
CA ILE A 282 -8.30 -10.18 -14.79
C ILE A 282 -7.74 -10.78 -13.50
N GLU A 283 -6.45 -10.61 -13.21
CA GLU A 283 -5.84 -11.09 -11.95
C GLU A 283 -6.56 -10.50 -10.73
N CYS A 284 -6.76 -9.19 -10.69
CA CYS A 284 -7.40 -8.52 -9.55
C CYS A 284 -8.84 -9.01 -9.34
N LEU A 285 -9.65 -9.01 -10.40
CA LEU A 285 -11.06 -9.39 -10.36
C LEU A 285 -11.25 -10.89 -10.08
N MET A 286 -10.45 -11.75 -10.72
CA MET A 286 -10.48 -13.19 -10.45
C MET A 286 -10.03 -13.51 -9.04
N TYR A 287 -9.02 -12.80 -8.51
CA TYR A 287 -8.56 -13.00 -7.14
C TYR A 287 -9.65 -12.60 -6.14
N GLY A 288 -10.27 -11.42 -6.32
CA GLY A 288 -11.40 -11.00 -5.50
C GLY A 288 -12.54 -12.01 -5.53
N LEU A 289 -12.94 -12.46 -6.73
CA LEU A 289 -14.00 -13.46 -6.89
C LEU A 289 -13.63 -14.79 -6.22
N HIS A 290 -12.39 -15.26 -6.35
CA HIS A 290 -11.89 -16.49 -5.73
C HIS A 290 -11.96 -16.41 -4.20
N GLN A 291 -11.48 -15.31 -3.61
CA GLN A 291 -11.47 -15.13 -2.16
C GLN A 291 -12.89 -15.02 -1.57
N LEU A 292 -13.79 -14.30 -2.23
CA LEU A 292 -15.17 -14.14 -1.75
C LEU A 292 -16.01 -15.40 -2.00
N SER A 293 -15.85 -16.06 -3.15
CA SER A 293 -16.56 -17.32 -3.46
C SER A 293 -16.12 -18.48 -2.56
N ARG A 294 -14.91 -18.43 -1.99
CA ARG A 294 -14.49 -19.37 -0.94
C ARG A 294 -15.43 -19.35 0.28
N LYS A 295 -16.02 -18.19 0.60
CA LYS A 295 -16.96 -18.00 1.72
C LYS A 295 -18.39 -18.31 1.32
N TYR A 296 -18.72 -18.07 0.05
CA TYR A 296 -20.04 -18.31 -0.53
C TYR A 296 -19.96 -19.25 -1.73
N PRO A 297 -19.59 -20.53 -1.52
CA PRO A 297 -19.34 -21.48 -2.61
C PRO A 297 -20.58 -21.72 -3.48
N ASP A 298 -21.77 -21.61 -2.90
CA ASP A 298 -23.06 -21.76 -3.58
C ASP A 298 -23.20 -20.82 -4.79
N PHE A 299 -22.52 -19.67 -4.81
CA PHE A 299 -22.57 -18.74 -5.93
C PHE A 299 -22.11 -19.36 -7.27
N LEU A 300 -21.15 -20.30 -7.23
CA LEU A 300 -20.62 -21.00 -8.41
C LEU A 300 -21.10 -22.46 -8.53
N ILE A 301 -21.82 -22.97 -7.52
CA ILE A 301 -22.23 -24.39 -7.45
C ILE A 301 -23.74 -24.55 -7.64
N ALA A 302 -24.55 -23.58 -7.20
CA ALA A 302 -26.00 -23.69 -7.27
C ALA A 302 -26.50 -23.89 -8.71
N GLU A 303 -27.46 -24.80 -8.87
CA GLU A 303 -28.03 -25.20 -10.17
C GLU A 303 -28.61 -24.00 -10.94
N GLU A 304 -29.18 -23.03 -10.23
CA GLU A 304 -29.69 -21.77 -10.80
C GLU A 304 -28.64 -20.98 -11.59
N ASN A 305 -27.35 -21.22 -11.34
CA ASN A 305 -26.23 -20.54 -12.00
C ASN A 305 -25.52 -21.43 -13.03
N GLU A 306 -26.02 -22.64 -13.33
CA GLU A 306 -25.29 -23.63 -14.13
C GLU A 306 -24.94 -23.12 -15.54
N GLU A 307 -25.88 -22.50 -16.25
CA GLU A 307 -25.64 -21.96 -17.59
C GLU A 307 -24.58 -20.86 -17.59
N ARG A 308 -24.68 -19.92 -16.64
CA ARG A 308 -23.71 -18.84 -16.44
C ARG A 308 -22.31 -19.39 -16.12
N VAL A 309 -22.23 -20.44 -15.29
CA VAL A 309 -20.97 -21.10 -14.92
C VAL A 309 -20.40 -21.89 -16.10
N LYS A 310 -21.23 -22.48 -16.97
CA LYS A 310 -20.79 -23.14 -18.22
C LYS A 310 -20.11 -22.14 -19.15
N ASP A 311 -20.73 -20.99 -19.42
CA ASP A 311 -20.14 -19.93 -20.24
C ASP A 311 -18.83 -19.40 -19.61
N PHE A 312 -18.84 -19.14 -18.30
CA PHE A 312 -17.64 -18.73 -17.57
C PHE A 312 -16.48 -19.72 -17.73
N ARG A 313 -16.73 -21.02 -17.52
CA ARG A 313 -15.71 -22.07 -17.69
C ARG A 313 -15.21 -22.20 -19.13
N LEU A 314 -16.05 -21.89 -20.12
CA LEU A 314 -15.65 -21.85 -21.52
C LEU A 314 -14.66 -20.70 -21.76
N ARG A 315 -15.00 -19.48 -21.31
CA ARG A 315 -14.11 -18.31 -21.42
C ARG A 315 -12.81 -18.47 -20.61
N LEU A 316 -12.87 -19.07 -19.42
CA LEU A 316 -11.66 -19.37 -18.63
C LEU A 316 -10.73 -20.36 -19.34
N ARG A 317 -11.26 -21.37 -20.03
CA ARG A 317 -10.45 -22.30 -20.84
C ARG A 317 -9.77 -21.59 -22.00
N TYR A 318 -10.45 -20.63 -22.62
CA TYR A 318 -9.86 -19.81 -23.67
C TYR A 318 -8.76 -18.88 -23.12
N LEU A 319 -9.03 -18.19 -22.00
CA LEU A 319 -8.04 -17.40 -21.26
C LEU A 319 -6.80 -18.23 -20.87
N TYR A 320 -6.98 -19.48 -20.47
CA TYR A 320 -5.86 -20.37 -20.13
C TYR A 320 -4.91 -20.58 -21.30
N ARG A 321 -5.44 -20.73 -22.53
CA ARG A 321 -4.62 -20.84 -23.75
C ARG A 321 -3.82 -19.56 -23.99
N GLY A 322 -4.48 -18.40 -23.88
CA GLY A 322 -3.85 -17.09 -23.99
C GLY A 322 -2.73 -16.88 -22.96
N ALA A 323 -3.03 -17.12 -21.68
CA ALA A 323 -2.06 -17.03 -20.59
C ALA A 323 -0.87 -17.98 -20.80
N SER A 324 -1.11 -19.21 -21.30
CA SER A 324 -0.06 -20.19 -21.57
C SER A 324 0.88 -19.76 -22.69
N SER A 325 0.32 -19.21 -23.77
CA SER A 325 1.11 -18.63 -24.88
C SER A 325 1.96 -17.47 -24.38
N TYR A 326 1.36 -16.51 -23.67
CA TYR A 326 2.06 -15.34 -23.14
C TYR A 326 3.15 -15.72 -22.13
N THR A 327 2.88 -16.68 -21.25
CA THR A 327 3.87 -17.23 -20.29
C THR A 327 5.08 -17.82 -21.02
N THR A 328 4.87 -18.52 -22.13
CA THR A 328 5.97 -19.11 -22.94
C THR A 328 6.80 -18.02 -23.62
N GLN A 329 6.15 -17.01 -24.18
CA GLN A 329 6.82 -15.85 -24.77
C GLN A 329 7.66 -15.09 -23.74
N LEU A 330 7.13 -14.87 -22.53
CA LEU A 330 7.83 -14.21 -21.43
C LEU A 330 9.05 -15.03 -20.96
N LYS A 331 8.94 -16.36 -20.81
CA LYS A 331 10.08 -17.22 -20.45
C LYS A 331 11.20 -17.12 -21.48
N ASN A 332 10.86 -17.16 -22.76
CA ASN A 332 11.84 -17.04 -23.83
C ASN A 332 12.52 -15.66 -23.82
N ALA A 333 11.76 -14.58 -23.58
CA ALA A 333 12.27 -13.22 -23.48
C ALA A 333 13.10 -12.95 -22.20
N LEU A 334 12.89 -13.73 -21.14
CA LEU A 334 13.67 -13.64 -19.89
C LEU A 334 15.00 -14.41 -19.96
N ASN A 335 15.09 -15.44 -20.80
CA ASN A 335 16.32 -16.23 -20.98
C ASN A 335 17.37 -15.56 -21.88
N GLY A 336 17.06 -14.40 -22.49
CA GLY A 336 17.99 -13.63 -23.30
C GLY A 336 19.08 -12.95 -22.45
N LYS A 337 20.36 -13.22 -22.75
CA LYS A 337 21.51 -12.62 -22.06
C LYS A 337 21.80 -11.21 -22.59
N VAL A 338 21.49 -10.15 -21.83
CA VAL A 338 22.11 -8.81 -22.01
C VAL A 338 22.13 -8.06 -20.65
N GLU A 339 23.15 -7.21 -20.48
CA GLU A 339 23.47 -6.41 -19.28
C GLU A 339 23.12 -4.92 -19.51
N GLY A 340 22.56 -4.23 -18.49
CA GLY A 340 22.27 -2.79 -18.50
C GLY A 340 21.01 -2.38 -17.70
N ASP A 341 20.96 -1.14 -17.19
CA ASP A 341 19.91 -0.63 -16.30
C ASP A 341 18.50 -0.58 -16.95
N GLU A 342 18.39 -0.19 -18.22
CA GLU A 342 17.10 -0.20 -18.95
C GLU A 342 16.54 -1.61 -19.14
N GLN A 343 17.42 -2.62 -19.19
CA GLN A 343 16.98 -4.00 -19.24
C GLN A 343 16.55 -4.53 -17.89
N ASP A 344 17.06 -3.99 -16.79
CA ASP A 344 16.63 -4.41 -15.46
C ASP A 344 15.19 -3.98 -15.18
N GLU A 345 14.78 -2.78 -15.62
CA GLU A 345 13.37 -2.37 -15.59
C GLU A 345 12.48 -3.21 -16.53
N GLN A 346 12.97 -3.55 -17.72
CA GLN A 346 12.24 -4.47 -18.62
C GLN A 346 12.14 -5.89 -18.04
N LYS A 347 13.20 -6.41 -17.41
CA LYS A 347 13.21 -7.71 -16.73
C LYS A 347 12.23 -7.71 -15.57
N LYS A 348 12.21 -6.66 -14.73
CA LYS A 348 11.21 -6.49 -13.65
C LYS A 348 9.78 -6.51 -14.21
N THR A 349 9.53 -5.75 -15.27
CA THR A 349 8.21 -5.70 -15.92
C THR A 349 7.78 -7.06 -16.46
N ARG A 350 8.67 -7.77 -17.16
CA ARG A 350 8.42 -9.13 -17.66
C ARG A 350 8.19 -10.13 -16.53
N LEU A 351 8.91 -10.01 -15.42
CA LEU A 351 8.74 -10.87 -14.25
C LEU A 351 7.38 -10.66 -13.58
N ILE A 352 6.93 -9.40 -13.46
CA ILE A 352 5.58 -9.09 -12.98
C ILE A 352 4.54 -9.69 -13.92
N ALA A 353 4.64 -9.46 -15.24
CA ALA A 353 3.73 -10.02 -16.23
C ALA A 353 3.68 -11.56 -16.17
N TYR A 354 4.83 -12.20 -15.96
CA TYR A 354 4.92 -13.64 -15.78
C TYR A 354 4.16 -14.10 -14.54
N LYS A 355 4.34 -13.41 -13.40
CA LYS A 355 3.63 -13.70 -12.15
C LYS A 355 2.12 -13.52 -12.30
N ILE A 356 1.66 -12.45 -12.98
CA ILE A 356 0.24 -12.22 -13.30
C ILE A 356 -0.33 -13.43 -14.05
N CYS A 357 0.31 -13.84 -15.15
CA CYS A 357 -0.17 -14.97 -15.97
C CYS A 357 -0.17 -16.30 -15.19
N SER A 358 0.86 -16.53 -14.39
CA SER A 358 0.94 -17.72 -13.52
C SER A 358 -0.18 -17.73 -12.48
N ASN A 359 -0.47 -16.59 -11.84
CA ASN A 359 -1.55 -16.45 -10.87
C ASN A 359 -2.93 -16.72 -11.51
N VAL A 360 -3.16 -16.14 -12.70
CA VAL A 360 -4.38 -16.39 -13.48
C VAL A 360 -4.52 -17.88 -13.82
N GLN A 361 -3.47 -18.55 -14.28
CA GLN A 361 -3.49 -20.00 -14.56
C GLN A 361 -3.80 -20.85 -13.32
N ILE A 362 -3.28 -20.48 -12.15
CA ILE A 362 -3.60 -21.15 -10.88
C ILE A 362 -5.09 -21.00 -10.56
N MET A 363 -5.62 -19.78 -10.64
CA MET A 363 -7.05 -19.51 -10.38
C MET A 363 -7.97 -20.22 -11.35
N ILE A 364 -7.63 -20.26 -12.65
CA ILE A 364 -8.42 -21.00 -13.66
C ILE A 364 -8.50 -22.49 -13.29
N ARG A 365 -7.36 -23.11 -12.92
CA ARG A 365 -7.30 -24.53 -12.53
C ARG A 365 -8.12 -24.83 -11.28
N ASP A 366 -8.30 -23.86 -10.40
CA ASP A 366 -9.12 -23.96 -9.21
C ASP A 366 -10.62 -23.84 -9.54
N LEU A 367 -11.00 -22.80 -10.31
CA LEU A 367 -12.39 -22.48 -10.65
C LEU A 367 -13.01 -23.46 -11.66
N CYS A 368 -12.20 -24.10 -12.50
CA CYS A 368 -12.69 -25.08 -13.49
C CYS A 368 -12.90 -26.51 -12.92
N ARG A 369 -12.53 -26.77 -11.65
CA ARG A 369 -12.83 -28.07 -11.03
C ARG A 369 -14.34 -28.23 -10.82
N SER A 370 -14.81 -29.47 -10.79
CA SER A 370 -16.19 -29.80 -10.44
C SER A 370 -16.20 -30.66 -9.17
N PRO A 371 -16.54 -30.09 -8.00
CA PRO A 371 -16.85 -28.68 -7.72
C PRO A 371 -15.60 -27.76 -7.73
N PRO A 372 -15.76 -26.42 -7.83
CA PRO A 372 -14.65 -25.45 -7.77
C PRO A 372 -13.81 -25.61 -6.49
N SER A 373 -12.49 -25.40 -6.62
CA SER A 373 -11.53 -25.43 -5.51
C SER A 373 -11.07 -24.02 -5.15
N PHE A 374 -10.90 -23.75 -3.86
CA PHE A 374 -10.39 -22.46 -3.34
C PHE A 374 -9.16 -22.66 -2.43
N LYS A 375 -8.39 -23.72 -2.67
CA LYS A 375 -7.28 -24.14 -1.79
C LYS A 375 -5.94 -23.50 -2.16
N SER A 376 -5.77 -23.00 -3.38
CA SER A 376 -4.49 -22.45 -3.80
C SER A 376 -4.17 -21.16 -3.05
N ASN A 377 -2.96 -21.09 -2.49
CA ASN A 377 -2.44 -19.85 -1.92
C ASN A 377 -1.79 -19.02 -3.03
N ILE A 378 -2.37 -17.87 -3.34
CA ILE A 378 -1.96 -17.01 -4.44
C ILE A 378 -1.43 -15.70 -3.84
N ILE A 379 -0.19 -15.36 -4.18
CA ILE A 379 0.43 -14.09 -3.82
C ILE A 379 0.25 -13.13 -5.00
N LEU A 380 -0.50 -12.05 -4.80
CA LEU A 380 -0.75 -11.02 -5.80
C LEU A 380 0.55 -10.54 -6.46
N SER A 381 0.51 -10.26 -7.77
CA SER A 381 1.70 -9.99 -8.56
C SER A 381 2.56 -8.83 -8.02
N TRP A 382 1.92 -7.80 -7.48
CA TRP A 382 2.57 -6.61 -6.91
C TRP A 382 2.99 -6.72 -5.44
N LYS A 383 2.71 -7.85 -4.76
CA LYS A 383 3.16 -8.10 -3.38
C LYS A 383 4.49 -8.87 -3.35
N PRO A 384 5.39 -8.54 -2.41
CA PRO A 384 6.67 -9.25 -2.28
C PRO A 384 6.46 -10.69 -1.79
N THR A 385 7.24 -11.63 -2.33
CA THR A 385 7.16 -13.05 -1.97
C THR A 385 7.62 -13.34 -0.53
N GLU A 386 8.34 -12.41 0.10
CA GLU A 386 8.89 -12.51 1.47
C GLU A 386 7.87 -12.21 2.60
N GLU A 387 6.72 -11.57 2.31
CA GLU A 387 5.73 -11.15 3.33
C GLU A 387 5.05 -12.32 4.07
N LEU A 388 5.20 -13.55 3.58
CA LEU A 388 4.69 -14.77 4.24
C LEU A 388 5.56 -15.28 5.40
N LYS A 389 6.81 -14.82 5.54
CA LYS A 389 7.66 -15.27 6.67
C LYS A 389 7.25 -14.64 8.01
N ARG A 390 6.58 -13.48 8.01
CA ARG A 390 6.10 -12.82 9.25
C ARG A 390 4.74 -13.35 9.73
N SER A 391 3.99 -14.05 8.89
CA SER A 391 2.66 -14.59 9.23
C SER A 391 2.69 -16.07 9.67
N HIS A 392 3.87 -16.69 9.72
CA HIS A 392 4.05 -18.09 10.11
C HIS A 392 4.95 -18.31 11.35
N SER A 393 5.35 -17.26 12.07
CA SER A 393 6.15 -17.40 13.31
C SER A 393 5.36 -17.26 14.62
N GLU A 394 4.02 -17.22 14.59
CA GLU A 394 3.18 -17.15 15.80
C GLU A 394 2.16 -18.30 15.92
N SER A 395 2.47 -19.45 15.34
CA SER A 395 1.72 -20.68 15.62
C SER A 395 2.59 -21.92 15.49
N ASP A 396 3.44 -22.16 16.48
CA ASP A 396 3.53 -23.50 17.07
C ASP A 396 4.28 -23.45 18.41
N GLY A 397 3.52 -23.58 19.49
CA GLY A 397 4.01 -23.93 20.82
C GLY A 397 3.50 -25.32 21.15
N GLY A 398 4.40 -26.31 21.27
CA GLY A 398 4.03 -27.68 21.61
C GLY A 398 5.17 -28.69 21.48
N ALA A 399 5.95 -28.81 22.55
CA ALA A 399 7.09 -29.69 22.82
C ALA A 399 7.17 -31.09 22.15
N THR A 400 8.38 -31.51 21.75
CA THR A 400 9.15 -32.56 22.48
C THR A 400 10.61 -32.70 22.01
N THR A 401 11.47 -32.96 23.00
CA THR A 401 12.90 -33.28 23.03
C THR A 401 13.40 -34.35 22.05
N ASN A 402 14.59 -34.14 21.44
CA ASN A 402 15.74 -35.02 21.68
C ASN A 402 17.10 -34.42 21.26
N LYS A 403 18.14 -34.78 22.04
CA LYS A 403 19.54 -34.37 21.93
C LYS A 403 20.32 -35.17 20.88
N ASN A 404 21.30 -34.52 20.24
CA ASN A 404 22.73 -34.93 20.12
C ASN A 404 23.34 -34.49 18.78
N GLY A 405 24.57 -33.96 18.83
CA GLY A 405 25.46 -33.93 17.66
C GLY A 405 26.37 -32.71 17.55
N VAL A 406 27.49 -32.75 18.28
CA VAL A 406 28.65 -31.85 18.18
C VAL A 406 29.27 -31.91 16.76
N GLY A 407 29.78 -30.78 16.26
CA GLY A 407 30.56 -30.72 15.02
C GLY A 407 31.08 -29.32 14.70
N THR A 408 32.18 -28.96 15.36
CA THR A 408 33.05 -27.80 15.13
C THR A 408 33.52 -27.69 13.67
N ASN A 409 33.56 -26.48 13.11
CA ASN A 409 34.78 -25.96 12.47
C ASN A 409 34.70 -24.45 12.15
N THR A 410 35.75 -23.78 12.62
CA THR A 410 36.15 -22.39 12.45
C THR A 410 36.94 -22.17 11.15
N SER A 411 36.74 -21.02 10.50
CA SER A 411 37.80 -20.19 9.85
C SER A 411 37.12 -18.92 9.27
N THR A 412 37.20 -17.78 9.96
CA THR A 412 38.18 -16.67 9.82
C THR A 412 38.05 -15.81 8.56
N ALA A 413 37.59 -14.57 8.80
CA ALA A 413 38.08 -13.27 8.33
C ALA A 413 38.14 -13.00 6.81
N SER A 414 37.50 -11.94 6.30
CA SER A 414 38.03 -10.57 6.39
C SER A 414 36.99 -9.58 5.87
N GLY A 415 37.00 -8.36 6.44
CA GLY A 415 36.00 -7.33 6.19
C GLY A 415 36.24 -6.48 4.95
N SER A 416 35.23 -5.67 4.61
CA SER A 416 35.42 -4.27 4.24
C SER A 416 34.08 -3.54 4.24
N ALA A 417 34.18 -2.23 4.45
CA ALA A 417 33.12 -1.30 4.75
C ALA A 417 32.24 -0.92 3.55
N ASN A 418 31.12 -0.30 3.94
CA ASN A 418 30.58 0.97 3.44
C ASN A 418 29.36 0.99 2.51
N THR A 419 28.54 2.00 2.84
CA THR A 419 27.63 2.80 2.01
C THR A 419 26.21 2.30 1.75
N THR A 420 25.33 2.82 2.58
CA THR A 420 24.01 3.38 2.27
C THR A 420 23.85 3.90 0.84
N ASN A 421 22.75 3.56 0.17
CA ASN A 421 22.00 4.55 -0.60
C ASN A 421 20.52 4.16 -0.78
N LYS A 422 19.66 4.91 -0.07
CA LYS A 422 18.25 5.08 -0.39
C LYS A 422 18.17 5.80 -1.75
N ARG A 423 17.38 5.31 -2.70
CA ARG A 423 16.93 6.12 -3.83
C ARG A 423 15.44 5.93 -4.14
N ALA A 424 14.89 7.07 -4.51
CA ALA A 424 13.51 7.45 -4.61
C ALA A 424 12.77 6.78 -5.78
N ARG A 425 11.45 6.78 -5.63
CA ARG A 425 10.42 6.27 -6.54
C ARG A 425 10.20 7.26 -7.69
N PRO A 426 10.20 6.82 -8.97
CA PRO A 426 9.51 7.54 -10.04
C PRO A 426 8.28 6.77 -10.55
N GLU A 427 7.35 7.53 -11.11
CA GLU A 427 6.02 7.15 -11.60
C GLU A 427 6.06 6.10 -12.72
N LYS A 428 5.10 5.16 -12.70
CA LYS A 428 4.95 4.11 -13.71
C LYS A 428 4.17 4.67 -14.90
N GLN A 429 4.74 4.59 -16.09
CA GLN A 429 4.03 4.83 -17.36
C GLN A 429 3.54 3.50 -17.96
N LEU A 430 2.28 3.51 -18.39
CA LEU A 430 1.54 2.42 -19.05
C LEU A 430 2.16 2.07 -20.42
N TYR A 431 2.62 0.83 -20.57
CA TYR A 431 3.16 0.32 -21.83
C TYR A 431 2.03 0.05 -22.84
N ARG A 432 2.16 0.60 -24.05
CA ARG A 432 1.40 0.18 -25.24
C ARG A 432 2.36 -0.51 -26.23
N PRO A 433 2.01 -1.68 -26.79
CA PRO A 433 2.86 -2.36 -27.76
C PRO A 433 2.90 -1.60 -29.11
N PRO A 434 4.04 -1.62 -29.84
CA PRO A 434 4.14 -0.98 -31.15
C PRO A 434 3.28 -1.72 -32.19
N SER A 435 2.36 -1.00 -32.83
CA SER A 435 1.68 -1.47 -34.05
C SER A 435 2.64 -1.38 -35.24
N GLY A 436 2.64 -2.44 -36.06
CA GLY A 436 3.71 -2.78 -36.98
C GLY A 436 3.99 -1.81 -38.14
N ALA A 437 5.24 -1.80 -38.57
CA ALA A 437 5.68 -1.43 -39.91
C ALA A 437 6.95 -2.22 -40.28
N GLN A 438 6.79 -3.43 -40.83
CA GLN A 438 7.81 -4.07 -41.64
C GLN A 438 7.16 -4.69 -42.88
N SER A 439 6.99 -3.86 -43.91
CA SER A 439 7.09 -4.24 -45.33
C SER A 439 8.52 -3.91 -45.74
N GLY A 440 9.30 -4.67 -46.50
CA GLY A 440 9.13 -5.85 -47.31
C GLY A 440 10.49 -6.03 -48.04
N GLY A 441 10.93 -7.27 -48.28
CA GLY A 441 12.25 -7.50 -48.87
C GLY A 441 12.43 -8.94 -49.34
N GLN A 442 11.81 -9.25 -50.48
CA GLN A 442 11.90 -10.54 -51.18
C GLN A 442 13.36 -10.92 -51.53
N LYS A 443 13.72 -12.15 -51.16
CA LYS A 443 14.83 -12.88 -51.79
C LYS A 443 14.35 -13.48 -53.11
N ASN A 444 15.03 -13.20 -54.21
CA ASN A 444 15.04 -14.07 -55.38
C ASN A 444 16.47 -14.28 -55.89
N ARG A 445 16.78 -15.54 -56.19
CA ARG A 445 18.10 -16.03 -56.62
C ARG A 445 18.22 -16.02 -58.15
N ARG A 446 19.43 -15.64 -58.60
CA ARG A 446 20.20 -16.11 -59.78
C ARG A 446 19.67 -15.84 -61.21
N GLY A 447 20.52 -15.16 -61.97
CA GLY A 447 20.59 -15.20 -63.43
C GLY A 447 21.48 -14.06 -63.93
N GLY A 448 22.72 -14.37 -64.33
CA GLY A 448 23.66 -13.37 -64.83
C GLY A 448 23.29 -12.86 -66.22
N TYR A 449 23.81 -11.70 -66.60
CA TYR A 449 24.46 -11.44 -67.89
C TYR A 449 25.20 -10.10 -67.84
N GLN A 450 26.16 -10.00 -68.75
CA GLN A 450 27.34 -9.14 -68.85
C GLN A 450 27.13 -7.75 -69.47
N ARG A 451 28.11 -6.86 -69.18
CA ARG A 451 28.67 -5.75 -70.00
C ARG A 451 27.73 -4.54 -70.21
N TYR A 452 28.20 -3.29 -70.30
CA TYR A 452 29.52 -2.68 -70.56
C TYR A 452 29.80 -1.56 -69.56
#